data_AF-A0A6M6DR53-F1
#
_entry.id   AF-A0A6M6DR53-F1
#
_cell.length_a   1.000
_cell.length_b   1.000
_cell.length_c   1.000
_cell.angle_alpha   90.00
_cell.angle_beta   90.00
_cell.angle_gamma   90.00
#
_symmetry.space_group_name_H-M   'P 1'
#
loop_
_entity.id
_entity.type
_entity.pdbx_description
1 polymer ?
#
loop_
_entity_poly.entity_id
_entity_poly.type
_entity_poly.pdbx_seq_one_letter_code
_entity_poly.pdbx_strand_id
1 'polypeptide(L)'
;MKNFINNTKQPFTVITNELLQEDTIFDNANQKLCYFYLYSLKNCSSIFPSHQTIAKAVCCSVSTVKRVLKELQGLKLLEIKSRPGHTSIYILNDYNQVVQNDLGQSKSAQDELEGQLELIYEVVQNEPLKLKEKTKIIKSKISSSDNREIIDRELNKKYYDTPFEKIKNNLLNDETLIIKTSAQYKSLLEYRLMNWKACKKNSCVKNKQIIRKEMVPNWLHKRHENQSKDIKMSEREFEIEKLKLEAELKELSVSLSSRSLLSY
;
A
#
# COMPACT_ATOMS: atom_id res chain seq x y z
N MET A 1 33.45 -5.99 -33.24
CA MET A 1 32.33 -5.77 -32.29
C MET A 1 32.69 -6.43 -30.97
N LYS A 2 33.19 -5.63 -30.00
CA LYS A 2 33.54 -6.14 -28.66
C LYS A 2 32.26 -6.12 -27.81
N ASN A 3 31.68 -7.30 -27.57
CA ASN A 3 30.63 -7.49 -26.60
C ASN A 3 31.25 -7.30 -25.21
N PHE A 4 31.04 -6.14 -24.61
CA PHE A 4 31.33 -5.93 -23.20
C PHE A 4 30.43 -6.86 -22.39
N ILE A 5 31.01 -7.97 -21.94
CA ILE A 5 30.46 -8.80 -20.88
C ILE A 5 30.51 -7.93 -19.61
N ASN A 6 29.42 -7.24 -19.32
CA ASN A 6 29.24 -6.56 -18.03
C ASN A 6 29.07 -7.63 -16.95
N ASN A 7 30.19 -8.16 -16.45
CA ASN A 7 30.29 -9.09 -15.32
C ASN A 7 29.91 -8.46 -13.96
N THR A 8 29.20 -7.33 -13.93
CA THR A 8 28.82 -6.63 -12.70
C THR A 8 27.39 -6.89 -12.25
N LYS A 9 26.59 -7.63 -13.02
CA LYS A 9 25.27 -8.12 -12.57
C LYS A 9 25.41 -9.58 -12.19
N GLN A 10 25.53 -9.86 -10.90
CA GLN A 10 25.32 -11.23 -10.43
C GLN A 10 23.91 -11.67 -10.88
N PRO A 11 23.75 -12.84 -11.50
CA PRO A 11 22.46 -13.30 -12.03
C PRO A 11 21.49 -13.73 -10.91
N PHE A 12 21.97 -13.76 -9.67
CA PHE A 12 21.21 -14.10 -8.48
C PHE A 12 21.43 -13.05 -7.39
N THR A 13 20.41 -12.86 -6.56
CA THR A 13 20.48 -12.05 -5.35
C THR A 13 20.65 -13.00 -4.17
N VAL A 14 21.63 -12.74 -3.30
CA VAL A 14 21.77 -13.47 -2.04
C VAL A 14 20.80 -12.87 -1.02
N ILE A 15 19.92 -13.71 -0.48
CA ILE A 15 18.90 -13.34 0.51
C ILE A 15 19.06 -14.30 1.69
N THR A 16 18.93 -13.81 2.92
CA THR A 16 19.00 -14.65 4.12
C THR A 16 17.78 -15.57 4.18
N ASN A 17 17.99 -16.80 4.66
CA ASN A 17 16.91 -17.79 4.72
C ASN A 17 15.81 -17.38 5.73
N GLU A 18 16.17 -16.66 6.77
CA GLU A 18 15.24 -16.07 7.77
C GLU A 18 14.19 -15.20 7.07
N LEU A 19 14.66 -14.21 6.32
CA LEU A 19 13.82 -13.30 5.54
C LEU A 19 13.00 -14.03 4.46
N LEU A 20 13.51 -15.14 3.92
CA LEU A 20 12.80 -15.96 2.95
C LEU A 20 11.65 -16.75 3.60
N GLN A 21 11.82 -17.23 4.83
CA GLN A 21 10.85 -18.07 5.54
C GLN A 21 9.82 -17.28 6.34
N GLU A 22 10.05 -15.98 6.56
CA GLU A 22 9.10 -15.14 7.30
C GLU A 22 7.89 -14.76 6.47
N ASP A 23 6.73 -15.27 6.88
CA ASP A 23 5.42 -14.98 6.28
C ASP A 23 4.57 -14.02 7.15
N THR A 24 5.07 -13.62 8.32
CA THR A 24 4.31 -12.82 9.30
C THR A 24 4.33 -11.32 9.03
N ILE A 25 5.36 -10.81 8.36
CA ILE A 25 5.58 -9.37 8.17
C ILE A 25 5.08 -8.88 6.81
N PHE A 26 5.08 -9.74 5.79
CA PHE A 26 4.61 -9.40 4.46
C PHE A 26 3.22 -9.99 4.22
N ASP A 27 2.22 -9.14 4.02
CA ASP A 27 0.85 -9.58 3.72
C ASP A 27 0.74 -10.23 2.33
N ASN A 28 1.68 -9.93 1.43
CA ASN A 28 1.60 -10.32 0.02
C ASN A 28 2.96 -10.71 -0.55
N ALA A 29 2.99 -11.77 -1.37
CA ALA A 29 4.17 -12.17 -2.14
C ALA A 29 4.75 -11.00 -2.98
N ASN A 30 3.91 -10.13 -3.52
CA ASN A 30 4.35 -8.94 -4.27
C ASN A 30 5.10 -7.93 -3.40
N GLN A 31 4.76 -7.81 -2.11
CA GLN A 31 5.49 -6.95 -1.17
C GLN A 31 6.88 -7.50 -0.93
N LYS A 32 6.97 -8.80 -0.64
CA LYS A 32 8.22 -9.54 -0.40
C LYS A 32 9.15 -9.46 -1.62
N LEU A 33 8.62 -9.71 -2.83
CA LEU A 33 9.39 -9.60 -4.08
C LEU A 33 9.86 -8.17 -4.38
N CYS A 34 9.00 -7.16 -4.15
CA CYS A 34 9.42 -5.76 -4.29
C CYS A 34 10.55 -5.41 -3.32
N TYR A 35 10.44 -5.85 -2.07
CA TYR A 35 11.47 -5.63 -1.06
C TYR A 35 12.79 -6.30 -1.47
N PHE A 36 12.77 -7.57 -1.90
CA PHE A 36 13.97 -8.29 -2.35
C PHE A 36 14.65 -7.63 -3.55
N TYR A 37 13.85 -7.16 -4.51
CA TYR A 37 14.40 -6.43 -5.65
C TYR A 37 15.12 -5.16 -5.20
N LEU A 38 14.51 -4.36 -4.33
CA LEU A 38 15.15 -3.13 -3.83
C LEU A 38 16.36 -3.44 -2.92
N TYR A 39 16.30 -4.51 -2.14
CA TYR A 39 17.41 -4.99 -1.31
C TYR A 39 18.63 -5.37 -2.16
N SER A 40 18.41 -6.00 -3.32
CA SER A 40 19.49 -6.31 -4.28
C SER A 40 20.23 -5.06 -4.78
N LEU A 41 19.59 -3.89 -4.73
CA LEU A 41 20.14 -2.62 -5.18
C LEU A 41 20.78 -1.80 -4.05
N LYS A 42 20.74 -2.28 -2.78
CA LYS A 42 21.25 -1.56 -1.61
C LYS A 42 22.73 -1.18 -1.73
N ASN A 43 23.54 -2.07 -2.32
CA ASN A 43 24.99 -1.85 -2.49
C ASN A 43 25.35 -1.02 -3.72
N CYS A 44 24.38 -0.55 -4.49
CA CYS A 44 24.63 0.25 -5.67
C CYS A 44 24.62 1.75 -5.31
N SER A 45 25.73 2.43 -5.59
CA SER A 45 25.97 3.84 -5.23
C SER A 45 24.92 4.83 -5.77
N SER A 46 24.19 4.51 -6.85
CA SER A 46 23.19 5.38 -7.46
C SER A 46 22.20 4.60 -8.32
N ILE A 47 21.27 3.86 -7.70
CA ILE A 47 20.17 3.22 -8.45
C ILE A 47 18.84 3.59 -7.81
N PHE A 48 18.12 4.48 -8.48
CA PHE A 48 16.74 4.86 -8.16
C PHE A 48 15.83 4.27 -9.24
N PRO A 49 15.46 2.97 -9.13
CA PRO A 49 14.69 2.32 -10.17
C PRO A 49 13.32 3.00 -10.28
N SER A 50 12.89 3.29 -11.51
CA SER A 50 11.54 3.81 -11.72
C SER A 50 10.50 2.77 -11.30
N HIS A 51 9.28 3.21 -10.96
CA HIS A 51 8.17 2.27 -10.69
C HIS A 51 7.92 1.30 -11.84
N GLN A 52 8.17 1.71 -13.10
CA GLN A 52 8.07 0.83 -14.26
C GLN A 52 9.17 -0.24 -14.29
N THR A 53 10.38 0.11 -13.87
CA THR A 53 11.51 -0.82 -13.78
C THR A 53 11.24 -1.88 -12.72
N ILE A 54 10.75 -1.47 -11.55
CA ILE A 54 10.37 -2.38 -10.46
C ILE A 54 9.23 -3.30 -10.91
N ALA A 55 8.19 -2.74 -11.54
CA ALA A 55 7.05 -3.49 -12.05
C ALA A 55 7.47 -4.59 -13.04
N LYS A 56 8.41 -4.27 -13.95
CA LYS A 56 8.98 -5.25 -14.89
C LYS A 56 9.79 -6.34 -14.18
N ALA A 57 10.58 -5.98 -13.17
CA ALA A 57 11.39 -6.95 -12.43
C ALA A 57 10.54 -7.92 -11.60
N VAL A 58 9.48 -7.42 -10.97
CA VAL A 58 8.57 -8.20 -10.10
C VAL A 58 7.40 -8.81 -10.88
N CYS A 59 7.32 -8.58 -12.20
CA CYS A 59 6.23 -9.05 -13.07
C CYS A 59 4.82 -8.62 -12.59
N CYS A 60 4.71 -7.39 -12.10
CA CYS A 60 3.45 -6.84 -11.59
C CYS A 60 3.09 -5.50 -12.25
N SER A 61 1.90 -4.98 -11.97
CA SER A 61 1.47 -3.70 -12.52
C SER A 61 2.11 -2.51 -11.79
N VAL A 62 2.27 -1.38 -12.48
CA VAL A 62 2.81 -0.14 -11.87
C VAL A 62 1.93 0.35 -10.71
N SER A 63 0.61 0.18 -10.80
CA SER A 63 -0.32 0.49 -9.71
C SER A 63 -0.09 -0.41 -8.50
N THR A 64 0.15 -1.71 -8.71
CA THR A 64 0.52 -2.65 -7.65
C THR A 64 1.80 -2.20 -6.95
N VAL A 65 2.85 -1.86 -7.71
CA VAL A 65 4.12 -1.37 -7.15
C VAL A 65 3.91 -0.14 -6.28
N LYS A 66 3.17 0.86 -6.77
CA LYS A 66 2.89 2.08 -6.00
C LYS A 66 2.16 1.78 -4.68
N ARG A 67 1.21 0.84 -4.70
CA ARG A 67 0.49 0.42 -3.50
C ARG A 67 1.43 -0.29 -2.52
N VAL A 68 2.17 -1.28 -3.01
CA VAL A 68 3.15 -2.05 -2.24
C VAL A 68 4.23 -1.17 -1.61
N LEU A 69 4.76 -0.18 -2.33
CA LEU A 69 5.76 0.74 -1.79
C LEU A 69 5.21 1.57 -0.62
N LYS A 70 3.93 1.97 -0.67
CA LYS A 70 3.27 2.64 0.46
C LYS A 70 3.07 1.71 1.65
N GLU A 71 2.70 0.46 1.38
CA GLU A 71 2.55 -0.58 2.42
C GLU A 71 3.90 -0.84 3.13
N LEU A 72 4.98 -1.05 2.37
CA LEU A 72 6.34 -1.21 2.89
C LEU A 72 6.84 0.02 3.66
N GLN A 73 6.42 1.22 3.25
CA GLN A 73 6.70 2.45 3.99
C GLN A 73 5.94 2.49 5.34
N GLY A 74 4.69 2.01 5.36
CA GLY A 74 3.91 1.86 6.60
C GLY A 74 4.55 0.89 7.59
N LEU A 75 5.14 -0.19 7.09
CA LEU A 75 5.91 -1.18 7.86
C LEU A 75 7.30 -0.67 8.29
N LYS A 76 7.67 0.57 7.96
CA LYS A 76 9.00 1.16 8.23
C LYS A 76 10.19 0.36 7.67
N LEU A 77 9.97 -0.60 6.77
CA LEU A 77 11.03 -1.32 6.07
C LEU A 77 11.70 -0.46 4.99
N LEU A 78 11.02 0.61 4.57
CA LEU A 78 11.41 1.46 3.46
C LEU A 78 11.09 2.93 3.74
N GLU A 79 12.06 3.81 3.57
CA GLU A 79 11.86 5.26 3.59
C GLU A 79 11.88 5.80 2.15
N ILE A 80 10.80 6.48 1.75
CA ILE A 80 10.68 7.08 0.41
C ILE A 80 10.89 8.59 0.49
N LYS A 81 12.02 9.06 -0.03
CA LYS A 81 12.30 10.50 -0.18
C LYS A 81 11.94 10.96 -1.58
N SER A 82 10.85 11.72 -1.69
CA SER A 82 10.46 12.33 -2.95
C SER A 82 11.18 13.66 -3.16
N ARG A 83 11.87 13.82 -4.29
CA ARG A 83 12.43 15.10 -4.72
C ARG A 83 11.56 15.69 -5.83
N PRO A 84 11.22 16.98 -5.80
CA PRO A 84 10.46 17.60 -6.89
C PRO A 84 11.23 17.47 -8.21
N GLY A 85 10.59 16.92 -9.24
CA GLY A 85 11.18 16.76 -10.58
C GLY A 85 12.07 15.53 -10.79
N HIS A 86 12.29 14.68 -9.79
CA HIS A 86 13.14 13.49 -9.90
C HIS A 86 12.43 12.20 -9.44
N THR A 87 12.99 11.05 -9.83
CA THR A 87 12.55 9.73 -9.35
C THR A 87 12.70 9.66 -7.82
N SER A 88 11.74 9.01 -7.17
CA SER A 88 11.77 8.78 -5.72
C SER A 88 13.04 8.04 -5.31
N ILE A 89 13.65 8.49 -4.21
CA ILE A 89 14.79 7.84 -3.59
C ILE A 89 14.26 6.86 -2.56
N TYR A 90 14.69 5.61 -2.65
CA TYR A 90 14.33 4.53 -1.73
C TYR A 90 15.51 4.27 -0.81
N ILE A 91 15.29 4.40 0.50
CA ILE A 91 16.27 4.05 1.53
C ILE A 91 15.71 2.82 2.24
N LEU A 92 16.42 1.70 2.16
CA LEU A 92 16.03 0.49 2.89
C LEU A 92 16.54 0.56 4.31
N ASN A 93 15.64 0.33 5.26
CA ASN A 93 16.01 0.08 6.63
C ASN A 93 16.43 -1.38 6.79
N ASP A 94 17.33 -1.63 7.74
CA ASP A 94 17.77 -2.99 7.99
C ASP A 94 16.62 -3.80 8.59
N TYR A 95 16.37 -4.96 8.01
CA TYR A 95 15.23 -5.82 8.34
C TYR A 95 15.25 -6.20 9.82
N ASN A 96 16.40 -6.67 10.30
CA ASN A 96 16.60 -7.10 11.69
C ASN A 96 16.34 -5.96 12.68
N GLN A 97 16.64 -4.71 12.29
CA GLN A 97 16.42 -3.54 13.15
C GLN A 97 14.92 -3.20 13.26
N VAL A 98 14.14 -3.38 12.19
CA VAL A 98 12.68 -3.12 12.21
C VAL A 98 11.94 -4.19 13.00
N VAL A 99 12.26 -5.48 12.77
CA VAL A 99 11.63 -6.60 13.47
C VAL A 99 11.87 -6.54 14.98
N GLN A 100 13.10 -6.19 15.40
CA GLN A 100 13.42 -6.04 16.82
C GLN A 100 12.69 -4.87 17.48
N ASN A 101 12.45 -3.77 16.76
CA ASN A 101 11.76 -2.60 17.30
C ASN A 101 10.25 -2.80 17.45
N ASP A 102 9.61 -3.57 16.55
CA ASP A 102 8.17 -3.84 16.62
C ASP A 102 7.84 -5.00 17.59
N LEU A 103 8.72 -5.99 17.76
CA LEU A 103 8.57 -7.00 18.83
C LEU A 103 9.01 -6.48 20.21
N GLY A 104 9.92 -5.51 20.26
CA GLY A 104 10.58 -5.01 21.47
C GLY A 104 9.73 -4.11 22.37
N GLN A 105 8.53 -3.68 21.96
CA GLN A 105 7.66 -2.85 22.82
C GLN A 105 6.90 -3.65 23.90
N SER A 106 7.09 -4.97 23.99
CA SER A 106 6.39 -5.81 24.97
C SER A 106 7.27 -6.46 26.05
N LYS A 107 8.57 -6.15 26.15
CA LYS A 107 9.40 -6.58 27.28
C LYS A 107 10.39 -5.49 27.71
N SER A 108 10.11 -4.90 28.85
CA SER A 108 11.03 -4.07 29.61
C SER A 108 12.19 -4.88 30.20
N ALA A 109 13.34 -4.20 30.28
CA ALA A 109 14.45 -4.35 31.23
C ALA A 109 15.68 -5.21 30.84
N GLN A 110 16.82 -4.47 30.81
CA GLN A 110 18.23 -4.85 31.11
C GLN A 110 18.85 -5.89 30.16
N ASP A 111 19.99 -5.67 29.52
CA ASP A 111 21.26 -5.29 30.14
C ASP A 111 22.26 -4.78 29.08
N GLU A 112 23.31 -4.14 29.59
CA GLU A 112 24.42 -3.44 28.91
C GLU A 112 25.21 -4.29 27.90
N LEU A 113 25.65 -3.69 26.78
CA LEU A 113 27.09 -3.57 26.43
C LEU A 113 27.31 -2.87 25.06
N GLU A 114 27.98 -1.72 25.17
CA GLU A 114 29.04 -1.16 24.33
C GLU A 114 29.02 -1.30 22.79
N GLY A 115 29.13 -0.15 22.12
CA GLY A 115 29.57 -0.09 20.73
C GLY A 115 29.35 1.28 20.10
N GLN A 116 30.09 2.29 20.56
CA GLN A 116 30.16 3.64 20.01
C GLN A 116 30.38 3.64 18.49
N LEU A 117 29.74 4.57 17.78
CA LEU A 117 30.41 5.42 16.80
C LEU A 117 29.65 6.75 16.68
N GLU A 118 30.20 7.76 17.34
CA GLU A 118 29.87 9.16 17.17
C GLU A 118 30.13 9.61 15.73
N LEU A 119 29.23 10.41 15.17
CA LEU A 119 29.61 11.44 14.20
C LEU A 119 28.74 12.68 14.44
N ILE A 120 29.37 13.59 15.16
CA ILE A 120 28.97 14.96 15.47
C ILE A 120 28.80 15.74 14.16
N TYR A 121 27.71 16.49 14.02
CA TYR A 121 27.71 17.74 13.27
C TYR A 121 26.91 18.78 14.06
N GLU A 122 27.63 19.73 14.63
CA GLU A 122 27.11 20.96 15.22
C GLU A 122 26.46 21.82 14.13
N VAL A 123 25.26 22.36 14.42
CA VAL A 123 24.71 23.50 13.68
C VAL A 123 24.39 24.61 14.68
N VAL A 124 25.37 25.51 14.80
CA VAL A 124 25.26 26.87 15.32
C VAL A 124 24.29 27.67 14.45
N GLN A 125 23.25 28.30 15.01
CA GLN A 125 22.69 29.58 14.52
C GLN A 125 22.00 30.40 15.63
N ASN A 126 22.78 31.35 16.17
CA ASN A 126 22.55 32.78 16.47
C ASN A 126 21.16 33.37 16.81
N GLU A 127 21.24 34.28 17.79
CA GLU A 127 20.29 35.26 18.33
C GLU A 127 19.55 36.19 17.34
N PRO A 128 18.42 36.81 17.76
CA PRO A 128 17.56 37.64 16.91
C PRO A 128 17.86 39.15 17.03
N LEU A 129 18.08 39.83 15.90
CA LEU A 129 18.10 41.30 15.83
C LEU A 129 16.72 41.86 15.47
N LYS A 130 16.26 42.79 16.31
CA LYS A 130 15.07 43.63 16.14
C LYS A 130 15.29 44.68 15.06
N LEU A 131 14.28 44.92 14.23
CA LEU A 131 14.11 46.21 13.54
C LEU A 131 12.63 46.55 13.45
N LYS A 132 12.26 47.66 14.08
CA LYS A 132 10.95 48.31 13.98
C LYS A 132 10.92 49.08 12.67
N GLU A 133 9.80 49.02 11.93
CA GLU A 133 9.14 50.22 11.43
C GLU A 133 7.71 49.93 10.95
N LYS A 134 6.87 50.95 11.10
CA LYS A 134 5.41 50.92 11.04
C LYS A 134 4.95 51.09 9.59
N THR A 135 3.87 50.41 9.21
CA THR A 135 2.68 51.05 8.61
C THR A 135 1.50 50.07 8.58
N LYS A 136 0.37 50.55 9.09
CA LYS A 136 -0.92 49.86 9.14
C LYS A 136 -1.51 49.76 7.73
N ILE A 137 -1.83 48.53 7.30
CA ILE A 137 -3.09 48.25 6.60
C ILE A 137 -3.65 47.00 7.27
N ILE A 138 -4.77 47.16 7.96
CA ILE A 138 -5.54 46.07 8.55
C ILE A 138 -6.10 45.26 7.38
N LYS A 139 -5.37 44.24 6.94
CA LYS A 139 -5.96 43.12 6.21
C LYS A 139 -6.49 42.20 7.30
N SER A 140 -7.80 42.28 7.54
CA SER A 140 -8.50 41.21 8.24
C SER A 140 -8.02 39.90 7.64
N LYS A 141 -7.64 38.97 8.50
CA LYS A 141 -7.18 37.64 8.12
C LYS A 141 -8.42 36.93 7.55
N ILE A 142 -8.74 37.20 6.29
CA ILE A 142 -9.83 36.57 5.56
C ILE A 142 -9.50 35.08 5.62
N SER A 143 -10.37 34.34 6.31
CA SER A 143 -10.24 32.90 6.47
C SER A 143 -10.15 32.28 5.07
N SER A 144 -9.37 31.21 4.89
CA SER A 144 -9.23 30.58 3.56
C SER A 144 -10.57 30.13 2.96
N SER A 145 -11.59 30.01 3.82
CA SER A 145 -13.01 29.82 3.54
C SER A 145 -13.60 30.93 2.66
N ASP A 146 -13.49 32.20 3.06
CA ASP A 146 -14.26 33.30 2.46
C ASP A 146 -13.82 33.58 1.01
N ASN A 147 -12.56 33.30 0.69
CA ASN A 147 -12.05 33.43 -0.68
C ASN A 147 -12.68 32.40 -1.64
N ARG A 148 -13.06 31.21 -1.16
CA ARG A 148 -13.68 30.17 -2.01
C ARG A 148 -15.12 30.52 -2.37
N GLU A 149 -15.87 31.09 -1.43
CA GLU A 149 -17.26 31.51 -1.67
C GLU A 149 -17.37 32.65 -2.69
N ILE A 150 -16.39 33.56 -2.68
CA ILE A 150 -16.30 34.63 -3.69
C ILE A 150 -16.08 34.02 -5.08
N ILE A 151 -15.13 33.08 -5.19
CA ILE A 151 -14.83 32.37 -6.43
C ILE A 151 -16.06 31.59 -6.94
N ASP A 152 -16.77 30.90 -6.03
CA ASP A 152 -17.97 30.14 -6.39
C ASP A 152 -19.06 31.05 -6.95
N ARG A 153 -19.31 32.20 -6.31
CA ARG A 153 -20.27 33.19 -6.80
C ARG A 153 -19.88 33.77 -8.17
N GLU A 154 -18.60 34.03 -8.41
CA GLU A 154 -18.10 34.49 -9.71
C GLU A 154 -18.32 33.44 -10.81
N LEU A 155 -17.92 32.19 -10.55
CA LEU A 155 -17.98 31.12 -11.55
C LEU A 155 -19.41 30.66 -11.82
N ASN A 156 -20.27 30.61 -10.81
CA ASN A 156 -21.68 30.24 -10.99
C ASN A 156 -22.43 31.27 -11.87
N LYS A 157 -22.09 32.57 -11.77
CA LYS A 157 -22.62 33.60 -12.68
C LYS A 157 -22.13 33.42 -14.12
N LYS A 158 -20.89 32.95 -14.32
CA LYS A 158 -20.29 32.75 -15.64
C LYS A 158 -20.83 31.50 -16.36
N TYR A 159 -21.18 30.45 -15.62
CA TYR A 159 -21.59 29.15 -16.17
C TYR A 159 -22.98 28.69 -15.68
N TYR A 160 -24.01 29.51 -15.94
CA TYR A 160 -25.39 29.25 -15.46
C TYR A 160 -26.02 27.97 -16.02
N ASP A 161 -25.60 27.52 -17.22
CA ASP A 161 -26.15 26.33 -17.89
C ASP A 161 -25.57 24.99 -17.38
N THR A 162 -24.57 25.04 -16.49
CA THR A 162 -23.88 23.84 -15.99
C THR A 162 -24.32 23.50 -14.57
N PRO A 163 -24.37 22.20 -14.18
CA PRO A 163 -24.73 21.81 -12.82
C PRO A 163 -23.55 22.07 -11.86
N PHE A 164 -23.37 23.34 -11.50
CA PHE A 164 -22.26 23.87 -10.72
C PHE A 164 -22.00 23.08 -9.44
N GLU A 165 -23.03 22.91 -8.60
CA GLU A 165 -22.92 22.22 -7.31
C GLU A 165 -22.48 20.76 -7.45
N LYS A 166 -22.93 20.08 -8.49
CA LYS A 166 -22.55 18.68 -8.74
C LYS A 166 -21.07 18.57 -9.11
N ILE A 167 -20.58 19.50 -9.92
CA ILE A 167 -19.18 19.55 -10.35
C ILE A 167 -18.27 19.93 -9.17
N LYS A 168 -18.70 20.89 -8.36
CA LYS A 168 -18.01 21.31 -7.13
C LYS A 168 -17.88 20.16 -6.14
N ASN A 169 -18.96 19.43 -5.85
CA ASN A 169 -18.92 18.29 -4.94
C ASN A 169 -18.01 17.17 -5.46
N ASN A 170 -18.07 16.88 -6.77
CA ASN A 170 -17.14 15.92 -7.39
C ASN A 170 -15.67 16.35 -7.33
N LEU A 171 -15.39 17.64 -7.22
CA LEU A 171 -14.03 18.17 -7.09
C LEU A 171 -13.52 18.08 -5.65
N LEU A 172 -14.39 18.33 -4.68
CA LEU A 172 -14.04 18.24 -3.25
C LEU A 172 -13.94 16.81 -2.75
N ASN A 173 -14.70 15.87 -3.32
CA ASN A 173 -14.68 14.46 -2.95
C ASN A 173 -13.55 13.66 -3.63
N ASP A 174 -12.78 14.28 -4.52
CA ASP A 174 -11.72 13.61 -5.27
C ASP A 174 -10.41 13.61 -4.45
N GLU A 175 -10.16 12.51 -3.74
CA GLU A 175 -8.96 12.33 -2.90
C GLU A 175 -7.64 12.43 -3.67
N THR A 176 -7.67 12.30 -5.00
CA THR A 176 -6.47 12.41 -5.84
C THR A 176 -6.02 13.85 -6.05
N LEU A 177 -6.90 14.83 -5.81
CA LEU A 177 -6.63 16.24 -6.04
C LEU A 177 -6.12 16.95 -4.78
N ILE A 178 -4.90 17.45 -4.85
CA ILE A 178 -4.31 18.26 -3.76
C ILE A 178 -4.55 19.75 -4.06
N ILE A 179 -5.59 20.32 -3.46
CA ILE A 179 -5.92 21.74 -3.60
C ILE A 179 -5.43 22.49 -2.36
N LYS A 180 -4.26 23.14 -2.46
CA LYS A 180 -3.67 23.91 -1.35
C LYS A 180 -4.03 25.39 -1.39
N THR A 181 -4.17 25.97 -2.58
CA THR A 181 -4.41 27.41 -2.76
C THR A 181 -5.76 27.71 -3.39
N SER A 182 -6.30 28.90 -3.12
CA SER A 182 -7.55 29.37 -3.74
C SER A 182 -7.41 29.56 -5.26
N ALA A 183 -6.21 29.91 -5.74
CA ALA A 183 -5.91 29.99 -7.17
C ALA A 183 -5.99 28.61 -7.86
N GLN A 184 -5.47 27.56 -7.22
CA GLN A 184 -5.61 26.18 -7.69
C GLN A 184 -7.07 25.74 -7.71
N TYR A 185 -7.83 26.08 -6.65
CA TYR A 185 -9.27 25.81 -6.61
C TYR A 185 -10.00 26.46 -7.80
N LYS A 186 -9.75 27.75 -8.04
CA LYS A 186 -10.36 28.51 -9.15
C LYS A 186 -10.06 27.89 -10.51
N SER A 187 -8.78 27.63 -10.81
CA SER A 187 -8.37 27.12 -12.12
C SER A 187 -8.91 25.72 -12.40
N LEU A 188 -8.93 24.85 -11.39
CA LEU A 188 -9.37 23.46 -11.53
C LEU A 188 -10.90 23.36 -11.65
N LEU A 189 -11.63 24.18 -10.88
CA LEU A 189 -13.08 24.28 -10.99
C LEU A 189 -13.50 24.87 -12.34
N GLU A 190 -12.84 25.95 -12.80
CA GLU A 190 -13.08 26.54 -14.12
C GLU A 190 -12.82 25.54 -15.26
N TYR A 191 -11.72 24.78 -15.19
CA TYR A 191 -11.41 23.73 -16.16
C TYR A 191 -12.50 22.65 -16.22
N ARG A 192 -13.01 22.18 -15.06
CA ARG A 192 -14.08 21.17 -15.03
C ARG A 192 -15.40 21.71 -15.54
N LEU A 193 -15.72 22.98 -15.28
CA LEU A 193 -16.92 23.64 -15.79
C LEU A 193 -16.86 23.80 -17.32
N MET A 194 -15.75 24.28 -17.86
CA MET A 194 -15.56 24.45 -19.31
C MET A 194 -15.63 23.13 -20.09
N ASN A 195 -15.09 22.06 -19.50
CA ASN A 195 -15.05 20.74 -20.14
C ASN A 195 -16.24 19.84 -19.74
N TRP A 196 -17.22 20.39 -19.02
CA TRP A 196 -18.37 19.61 -18.62
C TRP A 196 -19.21 19.25 -19.85
N LYS A 197 -19.35 17.94 -20.08
CA LYS A 197 -20.28 17.40 -21.06
C LYS A 197 -21.33 16.63 -20.29
N ALA A 198 -22.60 16.83 -20.61
CA ALA A 198 -23.66 15.99 -20.09
C ALA A 198 -23.32 14.54 -20.45
N CYS A 199 -22.95 13.74 -19.44
CA CYS A 199 -22.74 12.31 -19.64
C CYS A 199 -24.06 11.77 -20.19
N LYS A 200 -24.09 11.44 -21.48
CA LYS A 200 -25.20 10.68 -22.08
C LYS A 200 -25.37 9.48 -21.16
N LYS A 201 -26.53 9.36 -20.51
CA LYS A 201 -26.85 8.18 -19.69
C LYS A 201 -26.53 7.00 -20.58
N ASN A 202 -25.53 6.19 -20.21
CA ASN A 202 -25.15 5.01 -20.97
C ASN A 202 -26.32 4.04 -20.88
N SER A 203 -27.29 4.20 -21.77
CA SER A 203 -28.29 3.20 -22.06
C SER A 203 -27.53 1.94 -22.49
N CYS A 204 -27.89 0.83 -21.85
CA CYS A 204 -27.50 -0.54 -22.17
C CYS A 204 -25.99 -0.79 -22.29
N VAL A 205 -25.43 -1.38 -21.22
CA VAL A 205 -24.42 -2.43 -21.39
C VAL A 205 -25.04 -3.48 -22.31
N LYS A 206 -24.79 -3.37 -23.63
CA LYS A 206 -25.14 -4.43 -24.57
C LYS A 206 -24.22 -5.59 -24.24
N ASN A 207 -24.78 -6.60 -23.56
CA ASN A 207 -24.17 -7.91 -23.41
C ASN A 207 -23.72 -8.37 -24.80
N LYS A 208 -22.42 -8.32 -25.08
CA LYS A 208 -21.87 -8.92 -26.29
C LYS A 208 -22.15 -10.41 -26.21
N GLN A 209 -22.92 -10.95 -27.14
CA GLN A 209 -23.07 -12.39 -27.26
C GLN A 209 -21.68 -12.99 -27.52
N ILE A 210 -21.29 -13.95 -26.67
CA ILE A 210 -20.01 -14.66 -26.78
C ILE A 210 -20.08 -15.51 -28.05
N ILE A 211 -19.39 -15.08 -29.12
CA ILE A 211 -19.42 -15.72 -30.46
C ILE A 211 -18.55 -16.98 -30.53
N ARG A 212 -17.74 -17.28 -29.50
CA ARG A 212 -16.93 -18.51 -29.46
C ARG A 212 -17.19 -19.27 -28.17
N LYS A 213 -17.90 -20.39 -28.29
CA LYS A 213 -17.91 -21.44 -27.27
C LYS A 213 -16.65 -22.27 -27.49
N GLU A 214 -15.54 -21.85 -26.89
CA GLU A 214 -14.41 -22.77 -26.75
C GLU A 214 -14.91 -24.00 -25.97
N MET A 215 -14.59 -25.20 -26.46
CA MET A 215 -14.92 -26.43 -25.75
C MET A 215 -14.07 -26.48 -24.48
N VAL A 216 -14.63 -25.98 -23.39
CA VAL A 216 -14.01 -26.07 -22.08
C VAL A 216 -14.02 -27.55 -21.68
N PRO A 217 -12.88 -28.13 -21.31
CA PRO A 217 -12.82 -29.52 -20.85
C PRO A 217 -13.75 -29.78 -19.67
N ASN A 218 -14.46 -30.91 -19.69
CA ASN A 218 -15.49 -31.28 -18.70
C ASN A 218 -15.00 -31.29 -17.24
N TRP A 219 -13.69 -31.40 -16.98
CA TRP A 219 -13.15 -31.34 -15.63
C TRP A 219 -13.26 -29.95 -14.99
N LEU A 220 -13.37 -28.87 -15.77
CA LEU A 220 -13.55 -27.51 -15.26
C LEU A 220 -14.97 -27.31 -14.67
N HIS A 221 -15.97 -28.00 -15.22
CA HIS A 221 -17.36 -27.93 -14.75
C HIS A 221 -17.59 -28.68 -13.42
N LYS A 222 -16.74 -29.66 -13.09
CA LYS A 222 -16.85 -30.43 -11.84
C LYS A 222 -16.63 -29.60 -10.57
N ARG A 223 -15.96 -28.45 -10.65
CA ARG A 223 -15.72 -27.59 -9.47
C ARG A 223 -16.98 -26.89 -8.98
N HIS A 224 -17.91 -26.57 -9.87
CA HIS A 224 -19.13 -25.86 -9.51
C HIS A 224 -20.25 -26.79 -9.04
N GLU A 225 -20.35 -28.02 -9.56
CA GLU A 225 -21.37 -28.99 -9.10
C GLU A 225 -21.10 -29.53 -7.68
N ASN A 226 -19.84 -29.51 -7.22
CA ASN A 226 -19.48 -29.95 -5.88
C ASN A 226 -19.64 -28.86 -4.80
N GLN A 227 -19.81 -27.58 -5.17
CA GLN A 227 -20.09 -26.52 -4.19
C GLN A 227 -21.58 -26.41 -3.82
N SER A 228 -22.49 -27.04 -4.59
CA SER A 228 -23.93 -27.02 -4.31
C SER A 228 -24.43 -28.22 -3.49
N LYS A 229 -23.54 -29.14 -3.12
CA LYS A 229 -23.83 -30.22 -2.18
C LYS A 229 -23.12 -29.98 -0.86
N ASP A 230 -23.28 -28.78 -0.31
CA ASP A 230 -23.25 -28.65 1.14
C ASP A 230 -24.42 -29.49 1.66
N ILE A 231 -24.11 -30.71 2.06
CA ILE A 231 -25.01 -31.60 2.78
C ILE A 231 -25.41 -30.81 4.03
N LYS A 232 -26.60 -30.22 4.01
CA LYS A 232 -27.25 -29.68 5.22
C LYS A 232 -27.55 -30.88 6.12
N MET A 233 -26.54 -31.36 6.84
CA MET A 233 -26.78 -32.29 7.94
C MET A 233 -27.71 -31.61 8.91
N SER A 234 -28.76 -32.32 9.31
CA SER A 234 -29.68 -31.82 10.31
C SER A 234 -28.92 -31.64 11.63
N GLU A 235 -29.35 -30.69 12.45
CA GLU A 235 -28.68 -30.36 13.72
C GLU A 235 -28.57 -31.58 14.66
N ARG A 236 -29.51 -32.53 14.53
CA ARG A 236 -29.47 -33.83 15.25
C ARG A 236 -28.36 -34.76 14.77
N GLU A 237 -28.10 -34.80 13.46
CA GLU A 237 -27.01 -35.64 12.91
C GLU A 237 -25.64 -35.08 13.34
N PHE A 238 -25.53 -33.76 13.42
CA PHE A 238 -24.32 -33.09 13.91
C PHE A 238 -24.04 -33.41 15.39
N GLU A 239 -25.07 -33.43 16.25
CA GLU A 239 -24.92 -33.83 17.66
C GLU A 239 -24.49 -35.29 17.81
N ILE A 240 -25.05 -36.20 17.00
CA ILE A 240 -24.67 -37.62 17.01
C ILE A 240 -23.21 -37.81 16.58
N GLU A 241 -22.79 -37.13 15.52
CA GLU A 241 -21.41 -37.20 15.03
C GLU A 241 -20.42 -36.60 16.04
N LYS A 242 -20.80 -35.50 16.69
CA LYS A 242 -20.01 -34.90 17.78
C LYS A 242 -19.81 -35.87 18.94
N LEU A 243 -20.87 -36.53 19.41
CA LEU A 243 -20.77 -37.53 20.50
C LEU A 243 -19.90 -38.72 20.12
N LYS A 244 -19.99 -39.15 18.85
CA LYS A 244 -19.15 -40.24 18.34
C LYS A 244 -17.67 -39.86 18.36
N LEU A 245 -17.32 -38.66 17.88
CA LEU A 245 -15.93 -38.17 17.88
C LEU A 245 -15.39 -37.98 19.30
N GLU A 246 -16.22 -37.52 20.24
CA GLU A 246 -15.82 -37.41 21.65
C GLU A 246 -15.52 -38.78 22.28
N ALA A 247 -16.28 -39.82 21.93
CA ALA A 247 -16.01 -41.19 22.38
C ALA A 247 -14.70 -41.73 21.82
N GLU A 248 -14.45 -41.55 20.52
CA GLU A 248 -13.21 -41.99 19.87
C GLU A 248 -11.97 -41.29 20.45
N LEU A 249 -12.05 -39.98 20.72
CA LEU A 249 -10.96 -39.24 21.36
C LEU A 249 -10.69 -39.74 22.79
N LYS A 250 -11.74 -40.06 23.53
CA LYS A 250 -11.60 -40.60 24.88
C LYS A 250 -10.93 -41.97 24.86
N GLU A 251 -11.32 -42.84 23.93
CA GLU A 251 -10.70 -44.16 23.73
C GLU A 251 -9.21 -44.04 23.36
N LEU A 252 -8.88 -43.15 22.42
CA LEU A 252 -7.50 -42.88 22.04
C LEU A 252 -6.66 -42.35 23.21
N SER A 253 -7.23 -41.47 24.05
CA SER A 253 -6.53 -40.96 25.23
C SER A 253 -6.17 -42.05 26.24
N VAL A 254 -7.07 -43.01 26.45
CA VAL A 254 -6.85 -44.17 27.34
C VAL A 254 -5.79 -45.11 26.73
N SER A 255 -5.82 -45.31 25.41
CA SER A 255 -4.81 -46.12 24.70
C SER A 255 -3.40 -45.50 24.77
N LEU A 256 -3.31 -44.17 24.72
CA LEU A 256 -2.04 -43.46 24.84
C LEU A 256 -1.51 -43.48 26.26
N SER A 257 -2.39 -43.28 27.25
CA SER A 257 -2.01 -43.34 28.67
C SER A 257 -1.52 -44.74 29.07
N SER A 258 -2.21 -45.80 28.62
CA SER A 258 -1.76 -47.19 28.84
C SER A 258 -0.45 -47.52 28.13
N ARG A 259 -0.21 -47.02 26.91
CA ARG A 259 1.08 -47.16 26.21
C ARG A 259 2.23 -46.42 26.92
N SER A 260 1.96 -45.27 27.53
CA SER A 260 2.98 -44.51 28.28
C SER A 260 3.43 -45.23 29.57
N LEU A 261 2.56 -46.05 30.18
CA LEU A 261 2.87 -46.83 31.38
C LEU A 261 3.61 -48.15 31.11
N LEU A 262 3.61 -48.62 29.86
CA LEU A 262 4.36 -49.81 29.42
C LEU A 262 5.77 -49.47 28.90
N SER A 263 6.18 -48.20 28.94
CA SER A 263 7.47 -47.69 28.46
C SER A 263 8.50 -47.45 29.58
N TYR A 264 8.26 -47.97 30.78
CA TYR A 264 9.20 -47.94 31.92
C TYR A 264 9.53 -49.36 32.40
#